data_AF-A0A2S9JKK0-F1
#
_entry.id   AF-A0A2S9JKK0-F1
#
_cell.length_a   1.000
_cell.length_b   1.000
_cell.length_c   1.000
_cell.angle_alpha   90.00
_cell.angle_beta   90.00
_cell.angle_gamma   90.00
#
_symmetry.space_group_name_H-M   'P 1'
#
loop_
_entity.id
_entity.type
_entity.pdbx_description
1 polymer ?
#
loop_
_entity_poly.entity_id
_entity_poly.type
_entity_poly.pdbx_seq_one_letter_code
_entity_poly.pdbx_strand_id
1 'polypeptide(L)'
;MFAAGSVFAPEEAHADFRVCNTTQNLVGVALGYRAKTGWITEGWWHVNASSCTTLVVGPLTSRYYYLYAEDAQSGGRWDGKVNMCVAENQFKITGINDCFARGFQRAGFQEYDTGEQSSWMVQLTEENPPSAPIVTDTPPR
;
A
#
# COMPACT_ATOMS: atom_id res chain seq x y z
N MET A 1 44.89 21.20 -21.53
CA MET A 1 44.24 20.67 -20.32
C MET A 1 42.92 21.37 -20.14
N PHE A 2 41.81 20.71 -20.43
CA PHE A 2 40.48 21.16 -20.03
C PHE A 2 39.78 19.95 -19.42
N ALA A 3 39.69 19.91 -18.10
CA ALA A 3 38.92 18.91 -17.38
C ALA A 3 37.46 19.37 -17.38
N ALA A 4 36.61 18.67 -18.12
CA ALA A 4 35.16 18.84 -18.05
C ALA A 4 34.65 18.09 -16.81
N GLY A 5 34.28 18.82 -15.76
CA GLY A 5 33.65 18.26 -14.57
C GLY A 5 32.15 18.13 -14.76
N SER A 6 31.63 16.91 -14.78
CA SER A 6 30.19 16.64 -14.72
C SER A 6 29.67 16.96 -13.33
N VAL A 7 28.71 17.89 -13.24
CA VAL A 7 27.99 18.20 -12.00
C VAL A 7 26.85 17.19 -11.89
N PHE A 8 26.99 16.20 -11.01
CA PHE A 8 25.87 15.35 -10.60
C PHE A 8 25.00 16.16 -9.63
N ALA A 9 23.79 16.54 -10.05
CA ALA A 9 22.81 17.11 -9.13
C ALA A 9 22.31 15.99 -8.21
N PRO A 10 22.29 16.18 -6.88
CA PRO A 10 21.64 15.22 -5.99
C PRO A 10 20.14 15.22 -6.30
N GLU A 11 19.61 14.05 -6.64
CA GLU A 11 18.16 13.84 -6.67
C GLU A 11 17.64 14.13 -5.26
N GLU A 12 16.67 15.03 -5.12
CA GLU A 12 16.04 15.29 -3.82
C GLU A 12 15.54 13.95 -3.29
N ALA A 13 16.18 13.48 -2.22
CA ALA A 13 15.72 12.32 -1.48
C ALA A 13 14.43 12.71 -0.76
N HIS A 14 13.32 12.70 -1.50
CA HIS A 14 12.01 12.93 -0.94
C HIS A 14 11.71 11.79 0.02
N ALA A 15 11.44 12.19 1.26
CA ALA A 15 11.22 11.29 2.37
C ALA A 15 9.81 10.68 2.27
N ASP A 16 9.56 9.83 1.26
CA ASP A 16 8.20 9.43 0.87
C ASP A 16 7.79 8.03 1.36
N PHE A 17 6.48 7.75 1.39
CA PHE A 17 5.98 6.36 1.40
C PHE A 17 5.67 5.93 -0.04
N ARG A 18 6.42 4.96 -0.57
CA ARG A 18 6.30 4.47 -1.94
C ARG A 18 5.84 3.01 -1.98
N VAL A 19 5.00 2.69 -2.95
CA VAL A 19 4.59 1.31 -3.25
C VAL A 19 4.99 0.98 -4.67
N CYS A 20 5.77 -0.08 -4.84
CA CYS A 20 6.23 -0.60 -6.11
C CYS A 20 5.47 -1.88 -6.43
N ASN A 21 4.71 -1.87 -7.52
CA ASN A 21 4.04 -3.03 -8.07
C ASN A 21 4.98 -3.76 -9.03
N THR A 22 5.47 -4.94 -8.66
CA THR A 22 6.30 -5.79 -9.53
C THR A 22 5.48 -6.92 -10.17
N THR A 23 4.16 -6.89 -10.03
CA THR A 23 3.25 -7.82 -10.72
C THR A 23 2.97 -7.35 -12.14
N GLN A 24 2.37 -8.23 -12.94
CA GLN A 24 1.95 -7.92 -14.30
C GLN A 24 0.58 -7.20 -14.40
N ASN A 25 -0.15 -7.08 -13.28
CA ASN A 25 -1.51 -6.53 -13.26
C ASN A 25 -1.56 -5.13 -12.63
N LEU A 26 -2.65 -4.42 -12.88
CA LEU A 26 -2.98 -3.19 -12.16
C LEU A 26 -3.37 -3.54 -10.72
N VAL A 27 -2.76 -2.87 -9.75
CA VAL A 27 -3.06 -3.07 -8.34
C VAL A 27 -3.69 -1.81 -7.75
N GLY A 28 -4.86 -1.97 -7.13
CA GLY A 28 -5.50 -0.97 -6.28
C GLY A 28 -4.88 -1.01 -4.89
N VAL A 29 -4.56 0.15 -4.32
CA VAL A 29 -3.91 0.26 -3.02
C VAL A 29 -4.68 1.23 -2.12
N ALA A 30 -4.77 0.90 -0.83
CA ALA A 30 -5.26 1.75 0.24
C ALA A 30 -4.26 1.78 1.39
N LEU A 31 -4.20 2.90 2.10
CA LEU A 31 -3.25 3.17 3.17
C LEU A 31 -3.99 3.62 4.42
N GLY A 32 -3.74 2.94 5.53
CA GLY A 32 -4.16 3.31 6.88
C GLY A 32 -2.98 3.85 7.68
N TYR A 33 -3.24 4.86 8.50
CA TYR A 33 -2.23 5.41 9.41
C TYR A 33 -2.89 6.12 10.60
N ARG A 34 -2.09 6.32 11.66
CA ARG A 34 -2.52 7.05 12.85
C ARG A 34 -2.26 8.54 12.67
N ALA A 35 -3.30 9.37 12.75
CA ALA A 35 -3.23 10.82 12.72
C ALA A 35 -3.60 11.42 14.10
N LYS A 36 -3.46 12.74 14.25
CA LYS A 36 -3.82 13.46 15.48
C LYS A 36 -5.31 13.30 15.85
N THR A 37 -6.16 13.16 14.84
CA THR A 37 -7.62 13.00 14.98
C THR A 37 -8.06 11.54 15.16
N GLY A 38 -7.11 10.60 15.18
CA GLY A 38 -7.37 9.16 15.27
C GLY A 38 -6.91 8.41 14.03
N TRP A 39 -7.51 7.25 13.78
CA TRP A 39 -7.21 6.44 12.61
C TRP A 39 -7.74 7.09 11.34
N ILE A 40 -6.93 7.08 10.28
CA ILE A 40 -7.32 7.50 8.93
C ILE A 40 -7.05 6.35 7.97
N THR A 41 -7.96 6.08 7.05
CA THR A 41 -7.74 5.25 5.87
C THR A 41 -8.04 6.02 4.60
N GLU A 42 -7.16 5.90 3.61
CA GLU A 42 -7.24 6.57 2.32
C GLU A 42 -7.00 5.59 1.19
N GLY A 43 -7.55 5.89 0.02
CA GLY A 43 -7.48 5.05 -1.19
C GLY A 43 -8.40 5.62 -2.25
N TRP A 44 -8.60 5.03 -3.41
CA TRP A 44 -7.75 4.02 -4.03
C TRP A 44 -6.65 4.71 -4.82
N TRP A 45 -5.42 4.24 -4.65
CA TRP A 45 -4.34 4.52 -5.59
C TRP A 45 -4.25 3.39 -6.60
N HIS A 46 -4.00 3.74 -7.86
CA HIS A 46 -3.80 2.80 -8.93
C HIS A 46 -2.31 2.71 -9.24
N VAL A 47 -1.71 1.55 -8.97
CA VAL A 47 -0.28 1.30 -9.21
C VAL A 47 -0.17 0.37 -10.42
N ASN A 48 0.27 0.93 -11.56
CA ASN A 48 0.44 0.17 -12.79
C ASN A 48 1.46 -0.96 -12.61
N ALA A 49 1.36 -1.99 -13.46
CA ALA A 49 2.33 -3.08 -13.52
C ALA A 49 3.76 -2.55 -13.68
N SER A 50 4.71 -3.19 -12.99
CA SER A 50 6.14 -2.84 -13.01
C SER A 50 6.44 -1.36 -12.73
N SER A 51 5.64 -0.70 -11.88
CA SER A 51 5.79 0.73 -11.58
C SER A 51 5.71 1.03 -10.08
N CYS A 52 6.21 2.19 -9.67
CA CYS A 52 6.10 2.67 -8.29
C CYS A 52 5.23 3.93 -8.21
N THR A 53 4.43 4.03 -7.15
CA THR A 53 3.59 5.19 -6.84
C THR A 53 3.89 5.68 -5.42
N THR A 54 4.03 6.99 -5.26
CA THR A 54 4.15 7.64 -3.95
C THR A 54 2.76 7.82 -3.35
N LEU A 55 2.51 7.24 -2.16
CA LEU A 55 1.25 7.38 -1.44
C LEU A 55 1.28 8.53 -0.43
N VAL A 56 2.44 8.78 0.18
CA VAL A 56 2.67 9.90 1.10
C VAL A 56 3.85 10.69 0.60
N VAL A 57 3.62 11.98 0.33
CA VAL A 57 4.66 12.92 -0.12
C VAL A 57 5.29 13.58 1.09
N GLY A 58 6.61 13.51 1.19
CA GLY A 58 7.36 14.09 2.30
C GLY A 58 7.34 13.26 3.58
N PRO A 59 8.11 13.68 4.60
CA PRO A 59 8.59 12.81 5.67
C PRO A 59 7.47 12.11 6.42
N LEU A 60 7.66 10.80 6.61
CA LEU A 60 6.71 9.98 7.36
C LEU A 60 6.54 10.50 8.79
N THR A 61 5.30 10.81 9.14
CA THR A 61 4.94 11.33 10.46
C THR A 61 4.54 10.23 11.45
N SER A 62 4.42 9.00 10.96
CA SER A 62 3.98 7.84 11.75
C SER A 62 5.00 6.71 11.63
N ARG A 63 5.17 5.93 12.71
CA ARG A 63 6.04 4.74 12.70
C ARG A 63 5.37 3.54 12.03
N TYR A 64 4.05 3.43 12.17
CA TYR A 64 3.28 2.32 11.63
C TYR A 64 2.36 2.80 10.52
N TYR A 65 2.48 2.15 9.37
CA TYR A 65 1.58 2.30 8.24
C TYR A 65 0.94 0.96 7.93
N TYR A 66 -0.29 1.01 7.43
CA TYR A 66 -1.11 -0.15 7.19
C TYR A 66 -1.44 -0.13 5.70
N LEU A 67 -1.08 -1.16 4.96
CA LEU A 67 -1.32 -1.21 3.51
C LEU A 67 -2.34 -2.29 3.21
N TYR A 68 -3.33 -1.95 2.41
CA TYR A 68 -4.18 -2.91 1.73
C TYR A 68 -3.94 -2.78 0.24
N ALA A 69 -3.82 -3.91 -0.45
CA ALA A 69 -3.72 -3.91 -1.89
C ALA A 69 -4.60 -5.02 -2.47
N GLU A 70 -5.11 -4.81 -3.67
CA GLU A 70 -5.87 -5.80 -4.42
C GLU A 70 -5.58 -5.72 -5.92
N ASP A 71 -5.52 -6.88 -6.56
CA ASP A 71 -5.41 -7.00 -8.00
C ASP A 71 -6.76 -6.68 -8.64
N ALA A 72 -6.79 -5.66 -9.49
CA ALA A 72 -8.00 -5.16 -10.12
C ALA A 72 -8.61 -6.14 -11.16
N GLN A 73 -7.85 -7.15 -11.61
CA GLN A 73 -8.29 -8.13 -12.61
C GLN A 73 -8.52 -9.52 -12.00
N SER A 74 -7.57 -10.02 -11.21
CA SER A 74 -7.59 -11.39 -10.72
C SER A 74 -8.28 -11.55 -9.35
N GLY A 75 -8.52 -10.44 -8.64
CA GLY A 75 -9.11 -10.45 -7.29
C GLY A 75 -8.17 -10.97 -6.21
N GLY A 76 -6.88 -11.18 -6.50
CA GLY A 76 -5.86 -11.47 -5.50
C GLY A 76 -5.72 -10.30 -4.53
N ARG A 77 -5.58 -10.58 -3.24
CA ARG A 77 -5.54 -9.55 -2.19
C ARG A 77 -4.29 -9.67 -1.33
N TRP A 78 -3.81 -8.50 -0.91
CA TRP A 78 -2.77 -8.39 0.08
C TRP A 78 -3.37 -8.32 1.50
N ASP A 79 -4.03 -9.40 1.96
CA ASP A 79 -4.77 -9.40 3.22
C ASP A 79 -3.86 -9.42 4.47
N GLY A 80 -3.93 -8.35 5.26
CA GLY A 80 -3.29 -8.32 6.58
C GLY A 80 -4.26 -8.52 7.75
N LYS A 81 -3.71 -8.60 8.95
CA LYS A 81 -4.47 -8.92 10.18
C LYS A 81 -5.29 -7.72 10.71
N VAL A 82 -4.97 -6.51 10.30
CA VAL A 82 -5.52 -5.28 10.88
C VAL A 82 -6.71 -4.82 10.07
N ASN A 83 -7.90 -4.94 10.64
CA ASN A 83 -9.11 -4.62 9.90
C ASN A 83 -9.42 -3.13 9.96
N MET A 84 -9.60 -2.53 8.79
CA MET A 84 -9.97 -1.11 8.66
C MET A 84 -11.04 -0.91 7.58
N CYS A 85 -11.54 0.32 7.45
CA CYS A 85 -12.60 0.64 6.52
C CYS A 85 -12.06 1.06 5.14
N VAL A 86 -12.69 0.56 4.09
CA VAL A 86 -12.48 0.97 2.67
C VAL A 86 -13.82 1.31 2.03
N ALA A 87 -13.80 2.09 0.94
CA ALA A 87 -14.98 2.37 0.13
C ALA A 87 -14.73 1.93 -1.32
N GLU A 88 -15.80 1.83 -2.11
CA GLU A 88 -15.73 1.40 -3.52
C GLU A 88 -14.97 2.40 -4.41
N ASN A 89 -15.22 3.70 -4.22
CA ASN A 89 -14.56 4.77 -4.96
C ASN A 89 -13.43 5.40 -4.14
N GLN A 90 -12.66 6.32 -4.73
CA GLN A 90 -11.65 7.09 -4.01
C GLN A 90 -12.21 7.71 -2.72
N PHE A 91 -11.50 7.54 -1.60
CA PHE A 91 -11.97 7.78 -0.26
C PHE A 91 -10.90 8.29 0.69
N LYS A 92 -11.39 8.94 1.75
CA LYS A 92 -10.66 9.28 2.97
C LYS A 92 -11.61 9.14 4.15
N ILE A 93 -11.39 8.13 4.98
CA ILE A 93 -12.28 7.75 6.09
C ILE A 93 -11.55 7.99 7.41
N THR A 94 -12.23 8.67 8.34
CA THR A 94 -11.76 8.78 9.73
C THR A 94 -12.40 7.71 10.60
N GLY A 95 -11.61 6.99 11.39
CA GLY A 95 -12.05 5.94 12.29
C GLY A 95 -12.29 4.59 11.60
N ILE A 96 -11.89 3.51 12.28
CA ILE A 96 -11.91 2.13 11.78
C ILE A 96 -13.04 1.27 12.35
N ASN A 97 -13.89 1.85 13.21
CA ASN A 97 -15.03 1.16 13.81
C ASN A 97 -16.28 1.28 12.93
N ASP A 98 -17.16 0.29 13.07
CA ASP A 98 -18.50 0.26 12.47
C ASP A 98 -18.54 0.49 10.96
N CYS A 99 -17.54 0.01 10.21
CA CYS A 99 -17.41 0.25 8.76
C CYS A 99 -18.74 -0.01 8.02
N PHE A 100 -19.35 -1.18 8.22
CA PHE A 100 -20.61 -1.55 7.56
C PHE A 100 -21.79 -0.65 7.93
N ALA A 101 -21.95 -0.32 9.21
CA ALA A 101 -23.04 0.57 9.65
C ALA A 101 -22.89 2.00 9.10
N ARG A 102 -21.66 2.38 8.73
CA ARG A 102 -21.32 3.67 8.12
C ARG A 102 -21.32 3.63 6.59
N GLY A 103 -21.68 2.50 5.97
CA GLY A 103 -21.73 2.34 4.51
C GLY A 103 -20.38 2.00 3.87
N PHE A 104 -19.38 1.61 4.65
CA PHE A 104 -18.06 1.19 4.19
C PHE A 104 -17.91 -0.34 4.24
N GLN A 105 -16.89 -0.85 3.55
CA GLN A 105 -16.49 -2.24 3.63
C GLN A 105 -15.33 -2.40 4.62
N ARG A 106 -15.15 -3.62 5.12
CA ARG A 106 -14.03 -3.99 6.00
C ARG A 106 -13.00 -4.75 5.19
N ALA A 107 -11.74 -4.29 5.23
CA ALA A 107 -10.61 -4.94 4.57
C ALA A 107 -9.46 -5.18 5.56
N GLY A 108 -8.65 -6.21 5.29
CA GLY A 108 -7.49 -6.58 6.09
C GLY A 108 -6.22 -5.88 5.61
N PHE A 109 -5.70 -4.95 6.39
CA PHE A 109 -4.47 -4.21 6.10
C PHE A 109 -3.26 -4.90 6.74
N GLN A 110 -2.17 -4.97 5.99
CA GLN A 110 -0.86 -5.42 6.45
C GLN A 110 -0.12 -4.27 7.14
N GLU A 111 0.34 -4.51 8.36
CA GLU A 111 1.13 -3.53 9.12
C GLU A 111 2.59 -3.53 8.63
N TYR A 112 3.14 -2.34 8.45
CA TYR A 112 4.54 -2.06 8.17
C TYR A 112 5.09 -1.13 9.26
N ASP A 113 6.08 -1.62 10.01
CA ASP A 113 6.87 -0.82 10.95
C ASP A 113 8.01 -0.15 10.19
N THR A 114 7.94 1.17 10.01
CA THR A 114 8.97 1.94 9.32
C THR A 114 10.17 2.23 10.20
N GLY A 115 10.14 1.87 11.48
CA GLY A 115 11.22 2.12 12.43
C GLY A 115 11.54 3.61 12.60
N GLU A 116 10.53 4.48 12.42
CA GLU A 116 10.68 5.94 12.42
C GLU A 116 11.54 6.49 11.27
N GLN A 117 11.76 5.69 10.23
CA GLN A 117 12.41 6.18 9.02
C GLN A 117 11.53 7.23 8.33
N SER A 118 12.19 8.26 7.80
CA SER A 118 11.52 9.35 7.10
C SER A 118 11.02 8.94 5.71
N SER A 119 11.49 7.83 5.14
CA SER A 119 11.04 7.26 3.86
C SER A 119 10.86 5.75 3.97
N TRP A 120 9.93 5.18 3.22
CA TRP A 120 9.69 3.74 3.17
C TRP A 120 9.25 3.28 1.78
N MET A 121 9.63 2.07 1.40
CA MET A 121 9.20 1.44 0.15
C MET A 121 8.62 0.05 0.43
N VAL A 122 7.43 -0.22 -0.08
CA VAL A 122 6.82 -1.56 -0.11
C VAL A 122 6.87 -2.10 -1.53
N GLN A 123 7.27 -3.35 -1.69
CA GLN A 123 7.20 -4.07 -2.97
C GLN A 123 6.04 -5.06 -2.94
N LEU A 124 5.18 -5.02 -3.96
CA LEU A 124 4.07 -5.95 -4.17
C LEU A 124 4.47 -6.95 -5.25
N THR A 125 4.52 -8.23 -4.88
CA THR A 125 4.93 -9.36 -5.76
C THR A 125 3.80 -10.37 -5.92
N GLU A 126 3.82 -11.13 -7.02
CA GLU A 126 2.80 -12.16 -7.33
C GLU A 126 2.84 -13.35 -6.36
N GLU A 127 3.98 -13.62 -5.73
CA GLU A 127 4.17 -14.73 -4.77
C GLU A 127 3.67 -14.39 -3.35
N ASN A 128 3.42 -13.11 -3.06
CA ASN A 128 3.06 -12.65 -1.72
C ASN A 128 1.68 -11.97 -1.58
N PRO A 129 0.60 -12.34 -2.31
CA PRO A 129 -0.75 -12.03 -1.86
C PRO A 129 -1.03 -12.94 -0.65
N PRO A 130 -1.18 -12.43 0.59
CA PRO A 130 -1.61 -13.23 1.72
C PRO A 130 -2.95 -13.88 1.39
N SER A 131 -2.87 -15.19 1.21
CA SER A 131 -3.93 -16.17 1.42
C SER A 131 -5.28 -15.90 0.73
N ALA A 132 -5.32 -15.90 -0.60
CA ALA A 132 -6.44 -16.63 -1.21
C ALA A 132 -6.23 -18.12 -0.86
N PRO A 133 -7.25 -18.88 -0.41
CA PRO A 133 -7.08 -20.31 -0.19
C PRO A 133 -6.66 -20.95 -1.50
N ILE A 134 -5.48 -21.57 -1.51
CA ILE A 134 -5.04 -22.42 -2.61
C ILE A 134 -6.03 -23.60 -2.62
N VAL A 135 -7.05 -23.55 -3.48
CA VAL A 135 -7.89 -24.70 -3.77
C VAL A 135 -7.03 -25.64 -4.60
N THR A 136 -6.22 -26.46 -3.92
CA THR A 136 -5.55 -27.60 -4.54
C THR A 136 -6.60 -28.67 -4.81
N ASP A 137 -7.32 -28.55 -5.92
CA ASP A 137 -8.07 -29.69 -6.46
C ASP A 137 -7.06 -30.67 -7.05
N THR A 138 -6.71 -31.69 -6.28
CA THR A 138 -6.03 -32.88 -6.81
C THR A 138 -6.73 -34.09 -6.22
N PRO A 139 -7.49 -34.85 -7.02
CA PRO A 139 -8.20 -36.03 -6.53
C PRO A 139 -7.20 -37.17 -6.25
N PRO A 140 -7.32 -37.89 -5.13
CA PRO A 140 -6.51 -39.08 -4.88
C PRO A 140 -6.94 -40.23 -5.81
N ARG A 141 -5.93 -40.96 -6.27
CA ARG A 141 -5.97 -42.14 -7.13
C ARG A 141 -6.80 -43.29 -6.56
#